data_AF-A0AAI9GSB6-F1
#
_entry.id   AF-A0AAI9GSB6-F1
#
_cell.length_a   1.000
_cell.length_b   1.000
_cell.length_c   1.000
_cell.angle_alpha   90.00
_cell.angle_beta   90.00
_cell.angle_gamma   90.00
#
_symmetry.space_group_name_H-M   'P 1'
#
loop_
_entity.id
_entity.type
_entity.pdbx_description
1 polymer ?
#
loop_
_entity_poly.entity_id
_entity_poly.type
_entity_poly.pdbx_seq_one_letter_code
_entity_poly.pdbx_strand_id
1 'polypeptide(L)' 'MKGNKYIKRVRVDSRQLDSGMFGTKVYITEGEVVDGIMPVERLVRDTKFSEANSEAMDSAVERLVNKYRSNGFEVL' A
#
# COMPACT_ATOMS: atom_id res chain seq x y z
N MET A 1 9.62 1.17 30.89
CA MET A 1 9.82 1.40 29.44
C MET A 1 8.49 1.16 28.74
N LYS A 2 7.82 2.20 28.23
CA LYS A 2 6.70 2.00 27.31
C LYS A 2 7.33 1.38 26.06
N GLY A 3 7.01 0.12 25.76
CA GLY A 3 7.58 -0.55 24.60
C GLY A 3 7.15 0.21 23.34
N ASN A 4 8.10 0.80 22.62
CA ASN A 4 7.84 1.39 21.32
C ASN A 4 7.38 0.23 20.41
N LYS A 5 6.11 0.26 20.00
CA LYS A 5 5.59 -0.72 19.05
C LYS A 5 6.16 -0.38 17.68
N TYR A 6 6.94 -1.28 17.10
CA TYR A 6 7.32 -1.18 15.69
C TYR A 6 6.15 -1.62 14.82
N ILE A 7 5.78 -0.83 13.83
CA ILE A 7 4.70 -1.17 12.89
C ILE A 7 5.25 -1.28 11.47
N LYS A 8 4.63 -2.19 10.70
CA LYS A 8 4.84 -2.38 9.26
C LYS A 8 3.48 -2.60 8.62
N ARG A 9 2.99 -1.64 7.84
CA ARG A 9 1.67 -1.68 7.21
C ARG A 9 1.73 -1.29 5.75
N VAL A 10 0.95 -1.95 4.91
CA VAL A 10 0.74 -1.59 3.52
C VAL A 10 -0.75 -1.38 3.29
N ARG A 11 -1.09 -0.29 2.61
CA ARG A 11 -2.47 0.06 2.24
C ARG A 11 -2.56 0.23 0.73
N VAL A 12 -3.58 -0.35 0.12
CA VAL A 12 -3.84 -0.23 -1.31
C VAL A 12 -5.15 0.54 -1.50
N ASP A 13 -5.10 1.59 -2.30
CA ASP A 13 -6.26 2.39 -2.68
C ASP A 13 -6.43 2.29 -4.19
N SER A 14 -7.45 1.55 -4.63
CA SER A 14 -7.82 1.41 -6.04
C SER A 14 -9.16 2.11 -6.27
N ARG A 15 -9.21 3.00 -7.24
CA ARG A 15 -10.43 3.72 -7.63
C ARG A 15 -10.61 3.78 -9.13
N GLN A 16 -11.85 3.76 -9.57
CA GLN A 16 -12.19 4.12 -10.94
C GLN A 16 -11.98 5.62 -11.13
N LEU A 17 -11.39 5.99 -12.26
CA LEU A 17 -11.16 7.35 -12.74
C LEU A 17 -12.05 7.58 -13.97
N ASP A 18 -12.16 8.82 -14.40
CA ASP A 18 -12.94 9.19 -15.58
C ASP A 18 -12.47 8.42 -16.83
N SER A 19 -13.40 8.21 -17.77
CA SER A 19 -13.12 7.61 -19.09
C SER A 19 -12.64 6.14 -19.07
N GLY A 20 -13.11 5.33 -18.12
CA GLY A 20 -12.77 3.89 -18.08
C GLY A 20 -11.32 3.62 -17.64
N MET A 21 -10.72 4.58 -16.94
CA MET A 21 -9.42 4.42 -16.32
C MET A 21 -9.58 3.97 -14.87
N PHE A 22 -8.57 3.31 -14.34
CA PHE A 22 -8.43 2.97 -12.93
C PHE A 22 -7.10 3.51 -12.43
N GLY A 23 -7.11 4.01 -11.19
CA GLY A 23 -5.92 4.47 -10.49
C GLY A 23 -5.71 3.63 -9.24
N THR A 24 -4.51 3.10 -9.07
CA THR A 24 -4.09 2.40 -7.85
C THR A 24 -2.92 3.12 -7.22
N LYS A 25 -3.04 3.37 -5.92
CA LYS A 25 -1.99 3.90 -5.06
C LYS A 25 -1.67 2.90 -3.96
N VAL A 26 -0.37 2.67 -3.74
CA VAL A 26 0.12 1.80 -2.67
C VAL A 26 0.92 2.64 -1.69
N TYR A 27 0.53 2.56 -0.43
CA TYR A 27 1.12 3.30 0.68
C TYR A 27 1.77 2.33 1.67
N ILE A 28 2.88 2.75 2.27
CA ILE A 28 3.53 2.01 3.36
C ILE A 28 3.66 2.88 4.59
N THR A 29 3.54 2.25 5.75
CA THR A 29 3.87 2.85 7.05
C THR A 29 4.81 1.91 7.77
N GLU A 30 6.02 2.37 8.05
CA GLU A 30 7.06 1.59 8.72
C GLU A 30 7.81 2.47 9.71
N GLY A 31 7.96 1.98 10.94
CA GLY A 31 8.74 2.67 11.98
C GLY A 31 8.24 2.41 13.39
N GLU A 32 8.94 3.00 14.35
CA GLU A 32 8.55 2.98 15.76
C GLU A 32 7.43 3.99 16.03
N VAL A 33 6.45 3.56 16.81
CA VAL A 33 5.50 4.48 17.45
C VAL A 33 6.19 5.15 18.63
N VAL A 34 6.44 6.46 18.53
CA VAL A 34 7.09 7.27 19.57
C VAL A 34 6.05 8.12 20.24
N ASP A 35 5.89 8.00 21.57
CA ASP A 35 4.90 8.75 22.36
C ASP A 35 3.44 8.65 21.84
N GLY A 36 3.09 7.50 21.25
CA GLY A 36 1.78 7.26 20.65
C GLY A 36 1.60 7.84 19.24
N ILE A 37 2.62 8.50 18.69
CA ILE A 37 2.63 9.06 17.35
C ILE A 37 2.99 7.98 16.34
N MET A 38 2.13 7.80 15.33
CA MET A 38 2.35 6.85 14.24
C MET A 38 3.44 7.36 13.28
N PRO A 39 4.30 6.46 12.75
CA PRO A 39 5.16 6.76 11.61
C PRO A 39 4.39 7.34 10.42
N VAL A 40 5.09 8.15 9.62
CA VAL A 40 4.51 8.78 8.43
C VAL A 40 4.19 7.73 7.36
N GLU A 41 2.97 7.80 6.81
CA GLU A 41 2.57 7.02 5.66
C GLU A 41 3.23 7.58 4.38
N ARG A 42 3.82 6.71 3.56
CA ARG A 42 4.54 7.06 2.33
C ARG A 42 3.92 6.39 1.12
N LEU A 43 3.65 7.16 0.07
CA LEU A 43 3.26 6.65 -1.24
C LEU A 43 4.47 6.01 -1.93
N VAL A 44 4.37 4.72 -2.27
CA VAL A 44 5.45 3.97 -2.95
C VAL A 44 5.11 3.58 -4.38
N ARG A 45 3.82 3.60 -4.73
CA ARG A 45 3.36 3.34 -6.08
C ARG A 45 2.13 4.19 -6.39
N ASP A 46 2.14 4.83 -7.54
CA ASP A 46 0.99 5.52 -8.13
C ASP A 46 0.94 5.11 -9.59
N THR A 47 -0.14 4.46 -10.02
CA THR A 47 -0.24 3.94 -11.39
C THR A 47 -1.67 4.05 -11.87
N LYS A 48 -1.82 4.45 -13.12
CA LYS A 48 -3.10 4.51 -13.83
C LYS A 48 -3.10 3.53 -14.99
N PHE A 49 -4.24 2.91 -15.25
CA PHE A 49 -4.41 1.91 -16.29
C PHE A 49 -5.81 2.01 -16.88
N SER A 50 -5.98 1.53 -18.09
CA SER A 50 -7.30 1.38 -18.72
C SER A 50 -7.99 0.12 -18.21
N GLU A 51 -9.33 0.09 -18.28
CA GLU A 51 -10.14 -1.10 -17.98
C GLU A 51 -9.68 -2.36 -18.73
N ALA A 52 -9.29 -2.22 -20.01
CA ALA A 52 -8.77 -3.34 -20.81
C ALA A 52 -7.49 -3.98 -20.26
N ASN A 53 -6.79 -3.33 -19.32
CA ASN A 53 -5.55 -3.81 -18.70
C ASN A 53 -5.71 -4.10 -17.20
N SER A 54 -6.95 -4.18 -16.69
CA SER A 54 -7.25 -4.35 -15.27
C SER A 54 -6.62 -5.62 -14.67
N GLU A 55 -6.76 -6.76 -15.34
CA GLU A 55 -6.23 -8.05 -14.86
C GLU A 55 -4.70 -8.04 -14.69
N ALA A 56 -3.99 -7.45 -15.65
CA ALA A 56 -2.52 -7.34 -15.59
C ALA A 56 -2.08 -6.46 -14.42
N MET A 57 -2.87 -5.42 -14.10
CA MET A 57 -2.61 -4.55 -12.96
C MET A 57 -2.94 -5.22 -11.64
N ASP A 58 -4.06 -5.91 -11.54
CA ASP A 58 -4.44 -6.65 -10.33
C ASP A 58 -3.33 -7.65 -9.97
N SER A 59 -2.77 -8.36 -10.96
CA SER A 59 -1.61 -9.23 -10.75
C SER A 59 -0.36 -8.47 -10.28
N ALA A 60 -0.09 -7.27 -10.83
CA ALA A 60 1.07 -6.47 -10.43
C ALA A 60 0.94 -5.92 -9.00
N VAL A 61 -0.25 -5.44 -8.63
CA VAL A 61 -0.58 -4.97 -7.29
C VAL A 61 -0.49 -6.12 -6.29
N GLU A 62 -1.08 -7.26 -6.63
CA GLU A 62 -1.04 -8.46 -5.79
C GLU A 62 0.40 -8.94 -5.55
N ARG A 63 1.25 -8.99 -6.59
CA ARG A 63 2.68 -9.33 -6.43
C ARG A 63 3.39 -8.36 -5.49
N LEU A 64 3.10 -7.07 -5.59
CA LEU A 64 3.70 -6.05 -4.73
C LEU A 64 3.23 -6.20 -3.28
N VAL A 65 1.92 -6.37 -3.06
CA VAL A 65 1.35 -6.59 -1.72
C VAL A 65 1.90 -7.87 -1.10
N ASN A 66 1.99 -8.96 -1.87
CA ASN A 66 2.57 -10.22 -1.40
C ASN A 66 4.04 -10.06 -1.03
N LYS A 67 4.82 -9.30 -1.81
CA LYS A 67 6.21 -8.96 -1.43
C LYS A 67 6.26 -8.25 -0.08
N TYR A 68 5.39 -7.26 0.18
CA TYR A 68 5.34 -6.58 1.47
C TYR A 68 4.90 -7.51 2.61
N ARG A 69 3.88 -8.35 2.37
CA ARG A 69 3.42 -9.36 3.33
C ARG A 69 4.55 -10.33 3.71
N SER A 70 5.32 -10.81 2.74
CA SER A 70 6.51 -11.65 2.98
C SER A 70 7.61 -10.94 3.78
N ASN A 71 7.65 -9.60 3.76
CA ASN A 71 8.55 -8.79 4.58
C ASN A 71 7.97 -8.40 5.95
N GLY A 72 6.85 -9.01 6.35
CA GLY A 72 6.21 -8.81 7.65
C GLY A 72 5.31 -7.58 7.74
N PHE A 73 4.87 -7.03 6.60
CA PHE A 73 3.87 -5.96 6.59
C PHE A 73 2.46 -6.53 6.77
N GLU A 74 1.69 -5.90 7.64
CA GLU A 74 0.24 -6.04 7.77
C GLU A 74 -0.43 -5.34 6.57
N VAL A 75 -1.35 -6.02 5.89
CA VAL A 75 -2.14 -5.43 4.81
C VAL A 75 -3.41 -4.84 5.43
N LEU A 76 -3.66 -3.55 5.19
CA LEU A 76 -4.83 -2.82 5.69
C LEU A 76 -6.02 -2.90 4.72
#